data_AF-A0A3B9GA78-F1
#
_entry.id   AF-A0A3B9GA78-F1
#
_cell.length_a   1.000
_cell.length_b   1.000
_cell.length_c   1.000
_cell.angle_alpha   90.00
_cell.angle_beta   90.00
_cell.angle_gamma   90.00
#
_symmetry.space_group_name_H-M   'P 1'
#
loop_
_entity.id
_entity.type
_entity.pdbx_description
1 polymer ?
#
loop_
_entity_poly.entity_id
_entity_poly.type
_entity_poly.pdbx_seq_one_letter_code
_entity_poly.pdbx_strand_id
1 'polypeptide(L)'
;LSGSGPAYVYTFIEALADGALLEGLPRDQALALATQTVLGAARMVANSGEHPSVLRDRVTSPGGTTIAGLAALEEGAFRSSAINAVKAATEKARDLGR
;
A
#
# COMPACT_ATOMS: atom_id res chain seq x y z
N LEU A 1 -12.63 -8.62 -4.52
CA LEU A 1 -11.26 -8.05 -4.53
C LEU A 1 -10.93 -7.37 -5.87
N SER A 2 -10.94 -8.07 -7.00
CA SER A 2 -10.51 -7.51 -8.29
C SER A 2 -11.32 -6.28 -8.78
N GLY A 3 -12.62 -6.19 -8.48
CA GLY A 3 -13.42 -5.02 -8.84
C GLY A 3 -13.10 -3.76 -8.03
N SER A 4 -13.09 -3.85 -6.70
CA SER A 4 -12.86 -2.71 -5.80
C SER A 4 -11.37 -2.43 -5.52
N GLY A 5 -10.50 -3.40 -5.78
CA GLY A 5 -9.08 -3.36 -5.46
C GLY A 5 -8.32 -2.17 -6.04
N PRO A 6 -8.51 -1.79 -7.32
CA PRO A 6 -7.86 -0.61 -7.88
C PRO A 6 -8.11 0.67 -7.08
N ALA A 7 -9.33 0.88 -6.55
CA ALA A 7 -9.64 2.04 -5.74
C ALA A 7 -8.83 2.08 -4.42
N TYR A 8 -8.57 0.93 -3.82
CA TYR A 8 -7.74 0.83 -2.61
C TYR A 8 -6.30 1.20 -2.91
N VAL A 9 -5.79 0.77 -4.08
CA VAL A 9 -4.44 1.09 -4.55
C VAL A 9 -4.31 2.57 -4.90
N TYR A 10 -5.31 3.18 -5.57
CA TYR A 10 -5.31 4.62 -5.85
C TYR A 10 -5.28 5.43 -4.55
N THR A 11 -6.10 5.06 -3.57
CA THR A 11 -6.10 5.69 -2.24
C THR A 11 -4.73 5.59 -1.57
N PHE A 12 -4.05 4.44 -1.70
CA PHE A 12 -2.71 4.26 -1.14
C PHE A 12 -1.65 5.10 -1.86
N ILE A 13 -1.72 5.21 -3.18
CA ILE A 13 -0.82 6.08 -3.97
C ILE A 13 -1.01 7.55 -3.56
N GLU A 14 -2.27 8.01 -3.42
CA GLU A 14 -2.60 9.35 -2.98
C GLU A 14 -2.06 9.62 -1.56
N ALA A 15 -2.28 8.70 -0.62
CA ALA A 15 -1.76 8.83 0.74
C ALA A 15 -0.23 8.92 0.81
N LEU A 16 0.50 8.15 -0.02
CA LEU A 16 1.95 8.24 -0.12
C LEU A 16 2.40 9.58 -0.72
N ALA A 17 1.70 10.08 -1.74
CA ALA A 17 2.00 11.37 -2.36
C ALA A 17 1.75 12.54 -1.40
N ASP A 18 0.66 12.50 -0.63
CA ASP A 18 0.35 13.49 0.39
C ASP A 18 1.39 13.47 1.53
N GLY A 19 1.82 12.28 1.96
CA GLY A 19 2.94 12.16 2.91
C GLY A 19 4.23 12.78 2.38
N ALA A 20 4.58 12.52 1.13
CA ALA A 20 5.72 13.13 0.46
C ALA A 20 5.60 14.67 0.36
N LEU A 21 4.39 15.19 0.09
CA LEU A 21 4.11 16.62 0.02
C LEU A 21 4.27 17.30 1.38
N LEU A 22 3.81 16.65 2.47
CA LEU A 22 4.01 17.14 3.84
C LEU A 22 5.49 17.26 4.20
N GLU A 23 6.33 16.36 3.67
CA GLU A 23 7.79 16.39 3.84
C GLU A 23 8.51 17.30 2.81
N GLY A 24 7.75 18.11 2.05
CA GLY A 24 8.28 19.18 1.21
C GLY A 24 8.54 18.83 -0.25
N LEU A 25 8.13 17.65 -0.73
CA LEU A 25 8.23 17.33 -2.16
C LEU A 25 7.18 18.09 -2.98
N PRO A 26 7.52 18.61 -4.17
CA PRO A 26 6.53 19.16 -5.10
C PRO A 26 5.48 18.11 -5.47
N ARG A 27 4.22 18.54 -5.59
CA ARG A 27 3.05 17.67 -5.84
C ARG A 27 3.26 16.69 -7.01
N ASP A 28 3.71 17.19 -8.16
CA ASP A 28 3.91 16.36 -9.36
C ASP A 28 4.99 15.30 -9.14
N GLN A 29 6.06 15.66 -8.42
CA GLN A 29 7.15 14.73 -8.08
C GLN A 29 6.68 13.69 -7.06
N ALA A 30 5.94 14.10 -6.03
CA ALA A 30 5.39 13.22 -5.01
C ALA A 30 4.48 12.14 -5.63
N LEU A 31 3.56 12.55 -6.50
CA LEU A 31 2.65 11.64 -7.21
C LEU A 31 3.40 10.68 -8.13
N ALA A 32 4.38 11.18 -8.89
CA ALA A 32 5.19 10.35 -9.78
C ALA A 32 5.98 9.28 -9.01
N LEU A 33 6.62 9.68 -7.89
CA LEU A 33 7.37 8.76 -7.03
C LEU A 33 6.45 7.72 -6.37
N ALA A 34 5.33 8.14 -5.79
CA ALA A 34 4.36 7.23 -5.17
C ALA A 34 3.86 6.18 -6.17
N THR A 35 3.49 6.61 -7.37
CA THR A 35 3.03 5.72 -8.45
C THR A 35 4.10 4.70 -8.84
N GLN A 36 5.33 5.15 -9.07
CA GLN A 36 6.44 4.24 -9.45
C GLN A 36 6.82 3.29 -8.33
N THR A 37 6.81 3.74 -7.07
CA THR A 37 7.05 2.88 -5.90
C THR A 37 6.06 1.72 -5.85
N VAL A 38 4.76 2.02 -5.98
CA VAL A 38 3.72 0.98 -5.97
C VAL A 38 3.85 0.04 -7.17
N LEU A 39 4.10 0.58 -8.37
CA LEU A 39 4.29 -0.22 -9.58
C LEU A 39 5.49 -1.16 -9.46
N GLY A 40 6.63 -0.66 -8.98
CA GLY A 40 7.85 -1.43 -8.77
C GLY A 40 7.65 -2.54 -7.74
N ALA A 41 7.04 -2.22 -6.59
CA ALA A 41 6.73 -3.21 -5.55
C ALA A 41 5.79 -4.32 -6.07
N ALA A 42 4.74 -3.96 -6.80
CA ALA A 42 3.81 -4.92 -7.39
C ALA A 42 4.51 -5.84 -8.41
N ARG A 43 5.40 -5.29 -9.26
CA ARG A 43 6.21 -6.08 -10.20
C ARG A 43 7.15 -7.04 -9.47
N MET A 44 7.78 -6.60 -8.38
CA MET A 44 8.65 -7.48 -7.58
C MET A 44 7.87 -8.66 -7.01
N VAL A 45 6.67 -8.44 -6.47
CA VAL A 45 5.80 -9.52 -5.97
C VAL A 45 5.41 -10.47 -7.11
N ALA A 46 5.00 -9.94 -8.26
CA ALA A 46 4.56 -10.75 -9.39
C ALA A 46 5.69 -11.60 -10.00
N ASN A 47 6.91 -11.06 -10.05
CA ASN A 47 8.00 -11.66 -10.82
C ASN A 47 9.00 -12.48 -9.98
N SER A 48 9.11 -12.22 -8.67
CA SER A 48 10.09 -12.90 -7.82
C SER A 48 9.70 -14.32 -7.41
N GLY A 49 8.40 -14.62 -7.35
CA GLY A 49 7.88 -15.84 -6.74
C GLY A 49 8.07 -15.90 -5.22
N GLU A 50 8.55 -14.83 -4.60
CA GLU A 50 8.80 -14.76 -3.17
C GLU A 50 7.57 -14.25 -2.41
N HIS A 51 7.45 -14.70 -1.16
CA HIS A 51 6.41 -14.18 -0.27
C HIS A 51 6.64 -12.68 0.00
N PRO A 52 5.60 -11.81 0.00
CA PRO A 52 5.77 -10.36 0.21
C PRO A 52 6.49 -9.98 1.51
N SER A 53 6.40 -10.81 2.56
CA SER A 53 7.17 -10.57 3.79
C SER A 53 8.68 -10.64 3.56
N VAL A 54 9.15 -11.57 2.73
CA VAL A 54 10.58 -11.71 2.41
C VAL A 54 11.08 -10.50 1.65
N LEU A 55 10.32 -10.04 0.66
CA LEU A 55 10.64 -8.82 -0.10
C LEU A 55 10.67 -7.58 0.80
N ARG A 56 9.71 -7.45 1.72
CA ARG A 56 9.70 -6.37 2.72
C ARG A 56 10.94 -6.43 3.61
N ASP A 57 11.29 -7.60 4.12
CA ASP A 57 12.42 -7.76 5.04
C ASP A 57 13.75 -7.41 4.33
N ARG A 58 13.90 -7.71 3.04
CA ARG A 58 15.07 -7.34 2.22
C ARG A 58 15.31 -5.84 2.10
N VAL A 59 14.27 -5.01 2.19
CA VAL A 59 14.38 -3.55 2.13
C VAL A 59 14.29 -2.88 3.51
N THR A 60 14.32 -3.68 4.57
CA THR A 60 14.17 -3.21 5.95
C THR A 60 15.49 -3.36 6.71
N SER A 61 16.27 -2.28 6.78
CA SER A 61 17.51 -2.25 7.54
C SER A 61 17.28 -2.01 9.04
N PRO A 62 18.11 -2.57 9.93
CA PRO A 62 18.04 -2.29 11.38
C PRO A 62 18.20 -0.80 11.67
N GLY A 63 17.24 -0.22 12.41
CA GLY A 63 17.24 1.21 12.77
C GLY A 63 17.06 2.18 11.58
N GLY A 64 16.74 1.68 10.39
CA GLY A 64 16.58 2.48 9.18
C GLY A 64 15.22 3.17 9.04
N THR A 65 15.09 3.94 7.96
CA THR A 65 13.84 4.66 7.63
C THR A 65 12.68 3.71 7.32
N THR A 66 12.95 2.58 6.65
CA THR A 66 11.92 1.60 6.32
C THR A 66 11.25 1.02 7.57
N ILE A 67 12.03 0.64 8.59
CA ILE A 67 11.44 0.04 9.80
C ILE A 67 10.65 1.08 10.62
N ALA A 68 11.08 2.34 10.64
CA ALA A 68 10.33 3.42 11.27
C ALA A 68 8.98 3.65 10.56
N GLY A 69 8.97 3.69 9.22
CA GLY A 69 7.74 3.80 8.44
C GLY A 69 6.82 2.60 8.61
N LEU A 70 7.37 1.38 8.64
CA LEU A 70 6.59 0.17 8.91
C LEU A 70 5.95 0.19 10.30
N ALA A 71 6.67 0.65 11.33
CA ALA A 71 6.12 0.78 12.68
C ALA A 71 4.91 1.73 12.71
N ALA A 72 5.01 2.90 12.07
CA ALA A 72 3.90 3.85 11.96
C ALA A 72 2.69 3.28 11.20
N LEU A 73 2.92 2.49 10.14
CA LEU A 73 1.85 1.80 9.42
C LEU A 73 1.13 0.76 10.29
N GLU A 74 1.88 0.03 11.14
CA GLU A 74 1.28 -0.94 12.07
C GLU A 74 0.51 -0.24 13.21
N GLU A 75 1.01 0.89 13.72
CA GLU A 75 0.29 1.74 14.68
C GLU A 75 -1.05 2.24 14.11
N GLY A 76 -1.07 2.59 12.81
CA GLY A 76 -2.28 2.94 12.07
C GLY A 76 -3.18 1.76 11.69
N ALA A 77 -2.90 0.55 12.17
CA ALA A 77 -3.63 -0.68 11.88
C ALA A 77 -3.78 -0.97 10.37
N PHE A 78 -2.80 -0.59 9.54
CA PHE A 78 -2.87 -0.63 8.09
C PHE A 78 -3.37 -1.96 7.51
N ARG A 79 -2.80 -3.08 7.98
CA ARG A 79 -3.18 -4.41 7.51
C ARG A 79 -4.62 -4.76 7.85
N SER A 80 -5.06 -4.41 9.06
CA SER A 80 -6.44 -4.64 9.51
C SER A 80 -7.42 -3.85 8.64
N SER A 81 -7.13 -2.57 8.39
CA SER A 81 -7.94 -1.71 7.53
C SER A 81 -8.07 -2.27 6.10
N ALA A 82 -6.97 -2.73 5.51
CA ALA A 82 -6.99 -3.35 4.18
C ALA A 82 -7.80 -4.66 4.15
N ILE A 83 -7.62 -5.53 5.15
CA ILE A 83 -8.39 -6.79 5.27
C ILE A 83 -9.89 -6.48 5.42
N ASN A 84 -10.24 -5.49 6.24
CA ASN A 84 -11.63 -5.11 6.48
C ASN A 84 -12.28 -4.49 5.25
N ALA A 85 -11.55 -3.70 4.46
CA ALA A 85 -12.04 -3.17 3.18
C ALA A 85 -12.43 -4.31 2.20
N VAL A 86 -11.65 -5.39 2.16
CA VAL A 86 -11.98 -6.55 1.32
C VAL A 86 -13.21 -7.29 1.85
N LYS A 87 -13.31 -7.48 3.17
CA LYS A 87 -14.47 -8.12 3.81
C LYS A 87 -15.75 -7.33 3.56
N ALA A 88 -15.74 -6.04 3.85
CA ALA A 88 -16.89 -5.15 3.68
C ALA A 88 -17.39 -5.12 2.23
N ALA A 89 -16.47 -5.00 1.26
CA ALA A 89 -16.86 -5.04 -0.15
C ALA A 89 -17.42 -6.40 -0.58
N THR A 90 -16.91 -7.50 -0.01
CA THR A 90 -17.41 -8.85 -0.28
C THR A 90 -18.81 -9.07 0.29
N GLU A 91 -19.05 -8.61 1.52
CA GLU A 91 -20.37 -8.64 2.15
C GLU A 91 -21.37 -7.81 1.35
N LYS A 92 -21.00 -6.58 0.97
CA LYS A 92 -21.87 -5.74 0.15
C LYS A 92 -22.20 -6.37 -1.21
N ALA A 93 -21.20 -7.01 -1.86
CA ALA A 93 -21.44 -7.71 -3.11
C ALA A 93 -22.42 -8.90 -2.95
N ARG A 94 -22.36 -9.61 -1.82
CA ARG A 94 -23.34 -10.67 -1.50
C ARG A 94 -24.74 -10.12 -1.29
N ASP A 95 -24.87 -8.97 -0.63
CA ASP A 95 -26.17 -8.33 -0.42
C ASP A 95 -26.80 -7.83 -1.72
N LEU A 96 -25.99 -7.34 -2.66
CA LEU A 96 -26.45 -6.88 -3.98
C LEU A 96 -26.78 -8.03 -4.95
N GLY A 97 -26.23 -9.21 -4.72
CA GLY A 97 -26.48 -10.41 -5.53
C GLY A 97 -27.65 -11.27 -5.03
N ARG A 98 -28.34 -10.82 -3.97
CA ARG A 98 -29.65 -11.34 -3.55
C ARG A 98 -30.74 -10.56 -4.26
#